data_AF-A0A1F4JQU3-F1
#
_entry.id   AF-A0A1F4JQU3-F1
#
_cell.length_a   1.000
_cell.length_b   1.000
_cell.length_c   1.000
_cell.angle_alpha   90.00
_cell.angle_beta   90.00
_cell.angle_gamma   90.00
#
_symmetry.space_group_name_H-M   'P 1'
#
loop_
_entity.id
_entity.type
_entity.pdbx_description
1 polymer ?
#
loop_
_entity_poly.entity_id
_entity_poly.type
_entity_poly.pdbx_seq_one_letter_code
_entity_poly.pdbx_strand_id
1 'polypeptide(L)'
;MTDDVFNALIDKLEAHARRNPRAYQFRVLLLALLGNVYLAAILLAITALFIGALASVLVLQAFALTLIAVIGFFLLLVVRALWVRIPPPEGIQITAVQAPKLFAMIAELRRQLKAPPFHDVLITDDFNAGVVQVPRLGIFGWHRNYLLIGLPLMKTLTAEQVKAVLAHELGHLARGHGRASNWIYRQRLRWSRLRAVLDENRSKGGFLFKPFLNWFAPYFNAYSFPLARATEYQADATSVQLTSSRAAAEALTSVSIVGSYLNERFWPQLHRQADELPQPRFLPYSSMGHDVAASLDSSSTQIWLAQALARRTTSRDTHPALADRLKAIGETPRLAPPAAGWGADRLLGDALVSITETFDRRWQDKVLPVWKKRHRAARQDRRRLADLDARHDNGSALSLRDACDRARLTESVGNDAAAALDQFRLLYQREPGDPAICFDLGMRLLARDDDTGRALIERAMELDDDLTFSGCEALREHSWHRGQEDQAHVWHRRLVDRIQLQDAAAEERNQILINEKLDRHALSEQAIAVLRTQLQTISGLRKVYFAKKRVKYLTHRPCYVLGFTVAATFQLHDKRCAAEVLAKLRESVQFPGETLVINVEGNNSRFGRKFYWMRGARIL
;
A
#
# COMPACT_ATOMS: atom_id res chain seq x y z
N MET A 1 9.63 16.13 -8.10
CA MET A 1 10.20 16.98 -7.02
C MET A 1 10.77 16.03 -6.00
N THR A 2 12.04 16.19 -5.60
CA THR A 2 12.64 15.38 -4.52
C THR A 2 12.11 15.84 -3.16
N ASP A 3 12.20 14.98 -2.14
CA ASP A 3 11.70 15.30 -0.79
C ASP A 3 12.41 16.50 -0.18
N ASP A 4 13.72 16.65 -0.41
CA ASP A 4 14.50 17.80 0.09
C ASP A 4 14.03 19.13 -0.51
N VAL A 5 13.77 19.14 -1.83
CA VAL A 5 13.25 20.33 -2.52
C VAL A 5 11.83 20.65 -2.06
N PHE A 6 11.02 19.62 -1.79
CA PHE A 6 9.67 19.78 -1.27
C PHE A 6 9.68 20.38 0.14
N ASN A 7 10.52 19.86 1.04
CA ASN A 7 10.65 20.35 2.41
C ASN A 7 11.19 21.79 2.47
N ALA A 8 12.27 22.09 1.73
CA ALA A 8 12.82 23.44 1.66
C ALA A 8 11.81 24.47 1.09
N LEU A 9 11.00 24.04 0.12
CA LEU A 9 9.92 24.86 -0.40
C LEU A 9 8.84 25.12 0.66
N ILE A 10 8.42 24.09 1.41
CA ILE A 10 7.45 24.24 2.50
C ILE A 10 7.94 25.23 3.55
N ASP A 11 9.18 25.11 4.03
CA ASP A 11 9.72 26.00 5.07
C ASP A 11 9.67 27.48 4.66
N LYS A 12 10.05 27.76 3.41
CA LYS A 12 9.95 29.11 2.83
C LYS A 12 8.51 29.59 2.74
N LEU A 13 7.59 28.71 2.36
CA LEU A 13 6.18 29.02 2.21
C LEU A 13 5.48 29.24 3.55
N GLU A 14 5.86 28.51 4.59
CA GLU A 14 5.36 28.73 5.95
C GLU A 14 5.72 30.11 6.48
N ALA A 15 6.97 30.53 6.28
CA ALA A 15 7.40 31.87 6.63
C ALA A 15 6.57 32.95 5.90
N HIS A 16 6.23 32.71 4.63
CA HIS A 16 5.39 33.61 3.85
C HIS A 16 3.92 33.62 4.31
N ALA A 17 3.36 32.45 4.60
CA ALA A 17 2.00 32.30 5.11
C ALA A 17 1.81 32.99 6.46
N ARG A 18 2.83 32.96 7.34
CA ARG A 18 2.81 33.67 8.63
C ARG A 18 2.82 35.19 8.48
N ARG A 19 3.56 35.73 7.50
CA ARG A 19 3.66 37.18 7.27
C ARG A 19 2.37 37.79 6.72
N ASN A 20 1.70 37.11 5.79
CA ASN A 20 0.44 37.59 5.22
C ASN A 20 -0.53 36.45 4.89
N PRO A 21 -1.29 35.96 5.89
CA PRO A 21 -2.15 34.79 5.74
C PRO A 21 -3.23 34.94 4.67
N ARG A 22 -3.85 36.12 4.55
CA ARG A 22 -4.95 36.37 3.60
C ARG A 22 -4.43 36.38 2.16
N ALA A 23 -3.33 37.08 1.90
CA ALA A 23 -2.72 37.09 0.57
C ALA A 23 -2.24 35.70 0.16
N TYR A 24 -1.69 34.93 1.11
CA TYR A 24 -1.28 33.55 0.86
C TYR A 24 -2.47 32.64 0.51
N GLN A 25 -3.55 32.69 1.29
CA GLN A 25 -4.80 31.96 0.98
C GLN A 25 -5.32 32.29 -0.43
N PHE A 26 -5.34 33.57 -0.80
CA PHE A 26 -5.76 34.00 -2.13
C PHE A 26 -4.88 33.42 -3.24
N ARG A 27 -3.55 33.40 -3.05
CA ARG A 27 -2.61 32.77 -4.00
C ARG A 27 -2.83 31.27 -4.14
N VAL A 28 -3.05 30.55 -3.02
CA VAL A 28 -3.36 29.11 -3.06
C VAL A 28 -4.65 28.88 -3.84
N LEU A 29 -5.67 29.71 -3.64
CA LEU A 29 -6.93 29.65 -4.39
C LEU A 29 -6.72 29.91 -5.89
N LEU A 30 -5.93 30.91 -6.26
CA LEU A 30 -5.59 31.18 -7.66
C LEU A 30 -4.84 30.00 -8.31
N LEU A 31 -3.89 29.39 -7.61
CA LEU A 31 -3.21 28.19 -8.10
C LEU A 31 -4.20 27.03 -8.26
N ALA A 32 -5.08 26.79 -7.28
CA ALA A 32 -6.11 25.76 -7.40
C ALA A 32 -7.02 26.02 -8.62
N LEU A 33 -7.42 27.27 -8.87
CA LEU A 33 -8.20 27.65 -10.05
C LEU A 33 -7.42 27.41 -11.34
N LEU A 34 -6.14 27.80 -11.40
CA LEU A 34 -5.26 27.56 -12.55
C LEU A 34 -5.19 26.07 -12.90
N GLY A 35 -5.09 25.20 -11.88
CA GLY A 35 -5.09 23.75 -12.11
C GLY A 35 -6.40 23.24 -12.71
N ASN A 36 -7.56 23.79 -12.27
CA ASN A 36 -8.85 23.45 -12.87
C ASN A 36 -8.98 23.99 -14.31
N VAL A 37 -8.49 25.20 -14.58
CA VAL A 37 -8.47 25.80 -15.93
C VAL A 37 -7.65 24.95 -16.88
N TYR A 38 -6.48 24.46 -16.45
CA TYR A 38 -5.65 23.57 -17.25
C TYR A 38 -6.38 22.27 -17.62
N LEU A 39 -7.02 21.61 -16.64
CA LEU A 39 -7.78 20.38 -16.88
C LEU A 39 -8.99 20.63 -17.79
N ALA A 40 -9.70 21.75 -17.60
CA ALA A 40 -10.82 22.15 -18.45
C ALA A 40 -10.37 22.45 -19.88
N ALA A 41 -9.24 23.14 -20.07
CA ALA A 41 -8.67 23.44 -21.39
C ALA A 41 -8.28 22.16 -22.14
N ILE A 42 -7.67 21.18 -21.48
CA ILE A 42 -7.39 19.86 -22.08
C ILE A 42 -8.68 19.16 -22.49
N LEU A 43 -9.69 19.14 -21.62
CA LEU A 43 -10.96 18.50 -21.91
C LEU A 43 -11.66 19.18 -23.12
N LEU A 44 -11.67 20.51 -23.16
CA LEU A 44 -12.22 21.29 -24.27
C LEU A 44 -11.45 21.03 -25.57
N ALA A 45 -10.11 21.00 -25.52
CA ALA A 45 -9.28 20.72 -26.69
C ALA A 45 -9.53 19.32 -27.26
N ILE A 46 -9.58 18.28 -26.41
CA ILE A 46 -9.89 16.90 -26.85
C ILE A 46 -11.31 16.83 -27.42
N THR A 47 -12.27 17.52 -26.80
CA THR A 47 -13.66 17.55 -27.29
C THR A 47 -13.76 18.25 -28.64
N ALA A 48 -13.08 19.38 -28.83
CA ALA A 48 -13.03 20.10 -30.10
C ALA A 48 -12.36 19.26 -31.20
N LEU A 49 -11.26 18.57 -30.88
CA LEU A 49 -10.61 17.63 -31.79
C LEU A 49 -11.53 16.46 -32.17
N PHE A 50 -12.32 15.95 -31.22
CA PHE A 50 -13.30 14.89 -31.48
C PHE A 50 -14.41 15.36 -32.43
N ILE A 51 -14.95 16.56 -32.20
CA ILE A 51 -15.96 17.17 -33.08
C ILE A 51 -15.37 17.43 -34.48
N GLY A 52 -14.14 17.94 -34.57
CA GLY A 52 -13.44 18.12 -35.84
C GLY A 52 -13.20 16.79 -36.58
N ALA A 53 -12.85 15.73 -35.85
CA ALA A 53 -12.69 14.40 -36.42
C ALA A 53 -14.04 13.88 -36.99
N LEU A 54 -15.15 14.07 -36.27
CA LEU A 54 -16.50 13.75 -36.76
C LEU A 54 -16.86 14.53 -38.03
N ALA A 55 -16.57 15.84 -38.07
CA ALA A 55 -16.83 16.67 -39.24
C ALA A 55 -15.98 16.26 -40.47
N SER A 56 -14.76 15.78 -40.23
CA SER A 56 -13.84 15.38 -41.31
C SER A 56 -14.18 14.03 -41.98
N VAL A 57 -15.19 13.29 -41.48
CA VAL A 57 -15.65 12.03 -42.09
C VAL A 57 -16.04 12.21 -43.55
N LEU A 58 -16.62 13.35 -43.90
CA LEU A 58 -17.04 13.69 -45.26
C LEU A 58 -15.85 13.84 -46.24
N VAL A 59 -14.64 14.11 -45.74
CA VAL A 59 -13.45 14.39 -46.54
C VAL A 59 -12.41 13.26 -46.45
N LEU A 60 -12.14 12.76 -45.24
CA LEU A 60 -11.05 11.82 -44.95
C LEU A 60 -11.51 10.35 -44.87
N GLN A 61 -12.82 10.08 -44.97
CA GLN A 61 -13.41 8.73 -45.06
C GLN A 61 -12.86 7.74 -44.00
N ALA A 62 -12.21 6.65 -44.42
CA ALA A 62 -11.71 5.60 -43.54
C ALA A 62 -10.62 6.09 -42.55
N PHE A 63 -9.88 7.14 -42.91
CA PHE A 63 -8.89 7.75 -42.01
C PHE A 63 -9.58 8.52 -40.87
N ALA A 64 -10.71 9.18 -41.13
CA ALA A 64 -11.49 9.84 -40.09
C ALA A 64 -12.01 8.84 -39.04
N LEU A 65 -12.43 7.64 -39.45
CA LEU A 65 -12.88 6.59 -38.53
C LEU A 65 -11.77 6.18 -37.55
N THR A 66 -10.53 6.08 -38.02
CA THR A 66 -9.37 5.78 -37.16
C THR A 66 -9.12 6.94 -36.18
N LEU A 67 -9.18 8.18 -36.65
CA LEU A 67 -8.98 9.38 -35.84
C LEU A 67 -10.06 9.53 -34.76
N ILE A 68 -11.34 9.31 -35.11
CA ILE A 68 -12.48 9.29 -34.19
C ILE A 68 -12.31 8.20 -33.14
N ALA A 69 -11.90 6.99 -33.55
CA ALA A 69 -11.69 5.90 -32.60
C ALA A 69 -10.59 6.23 -31.59
N VAL A 70 -9.47 6.80 -32.04
CA VAL A 70 -8.35 7.19 -31.16
C VAL A 70 -8.74 8.34 -30.24
N ILE A 71 -9.26 9.46 -30.77
CA ILE A 71 -9.63 10.63 -29.96
C ILE A 71 -10.82 10.30 -29.06
N GLY A 72 -11.81 9.57 -29.56
CA GLY A 72 -12.98 9.15 -28.79
C GLY A 72 -12.61 8.22 -27.64
N PHE A 73 -11.67 7.29 -27.85
CA PHE A 73 -11.11 6.48 -26.78
C PHE A 73 -10.43 7.36 -25.70
N PHE A 74 -9.62 8.35 -26.09
CA PHE A 74 -9.00 9.27 -25.13
C PHE A 74 -10.02 10.14 -24.40
N LEU A 75 -11.01 10.69 -25.09
CA LEU A 75 -12.08 11.47 -24.50
C LEU A 75 -12.86 10.63 -23.48
N LEU A 76 -13.18 9.38 -23.82
CA LEU A 76 -13.84 8.44 -22.93
C LEU A 76 -12.99 8.17 -21.67
N LEU A 77 -11.67 7.99 -21.81
CA LEU A 77 -10.78 7.79 -20.67
C LEU A 77 -10.78 9.02 -19.73
N VAL A 78 -10.67 10.23 -20.29
CA VAL A 78 -10.68 11.48 -19.49
C VAL A 78 -12.04 11.66 -18.80
N VAL A 79 -13.14 11.47 -19.51
CA VAL A 79 -14.48 11.56 -18.94
C VAL A 79 -14.68 10.51 -17.85
N ARG A 80 -14.28 9.26 -18.07
CA ARG A 80 -14.35 8.20 -17.04
C ARG A 80 -13.52 8.55 -15.81
N ALA A 81 -12.30 9.05 -15.98
CA ALA A 81 -11.45 9.46 -14.86
C ALA A 81 -12.08 10.59 -14.02
N LEU A 82 -12.82 11.50 -14.66
CA LEU A 82 -13.55 12.58 -13.98
C LEU A 82 -14.90 12.14 -13.39
N TRP A 83 -15.50 11.06 -13.92
CA TRP A 83 -16.85 10.57 -13.54
C TRP A 83 -16.83 9.34 -12.61
N VAL A 84 -15.69 8.99 -12.01
CA VAL A 84 -15.62 7.85 -11.09
C VAL A 84 -16.59 8.04 -9.92
N ARG A 85 -17.55 7.11 -9.79
CA ARG A 85 -18.45 7.05 -8.63
C ARG A 85 -17.63 6.64 -7.42
N ILE A 86 -17.59 7.52 -6.42
CA ILE A 86 -17.01 7.21 -5.12
C ILE A 86 -18.06 6.36 -4.39
N PRO A 87 -17.76 5.11 -4.02
CA PRO A 87 -18.69 4.31 -3.22
C PRO A 87 -18.95 5.02 -1.89
N PRO A 88 -20.16 4.90 -1.32
CA PRO A 88 -20.40 5.38 0.03
C PRO A 88 -19.44 4.69 1.02
N PRO A 89 -19.01 5.39 2.08
CA PRO A 89 -18.18 4.77 3.10
C PRO A 89 -18.90 3.59 3.75
N GLU A 90 -18.14 2.56 4.12
CA GLU A 90 -18.66 1.41 4.85
C GLU A 90 -18.78 1.70 6.34
N GLY A 91 -19.73 1.04 7.01
CA GLY A 91 -19.96 1.19 8.45
C GLY A 91 -21.34 0.68 8.87
N ILE A 92 -21.64 0.75 10.16
CA ILE A 92 -22.96 0.46 10.71
C ILE A 92 -23.70 1.78 10.87
N GLN A 93 -24.76 1.97 10.08
CA GLN A 93 -25.61 3.15 10.21
C GLN A 93 -26.38 3.11 11.52
N ILE A 94 -26.32 4.22 12.25
CA ILE A 94 -27.07 4.42 13.48
C ILE A 94 -28.09 5.56 13.33
N THR A 95 -29.16 5.47 14.09
CA THR A 95 -30.27 6.45 14.09
C THR A 95 -30.36 7.19 15.43
N ALA A 96 -31.06 8.33 15.43
CA ALA A 96 -31.30 9.10 16.64
C ALA A 96 -32.10 8.33 17.71
N VAL A 97 -32.91 7.35 17.31
CA VAL A 97 -33.63 6.47 18.23
C VAL A 97 -32.68 5.51 18.94
N GLN A 98 -31.70 4.97 18.20
CA GLN A 98 -30.73 4.00 18.73
C GLN A 98 -29.68 4.65 19.65
N ALA A 99 -29.22 5.87 19.32
CA ALA A 99 -28.15 6.56 20.05
C ALA A 99 -28.52 8.04 20.34
N PRO A 100 -29.55 8.31 21.16
CA PRO A 100 -30.10 9.65 21.35
C PRO A 100 -29.08 10.65 21.90
N LYS A 101 -28.22 10.21 22.83
CA LYS A 101 -27.18 11.07 23.44
C LYS A 101 -26.11 11.49 22.43
N LEU A 102 -25.67 10.58 21.57
CA LEU A 102 -24.75 10.90 20.47
C LEU A 102 -25.38 11.88 19.47
N PHE A 103 -26.64 11.65 19.07
CA PHE A 103 -27.32 12.54 18.12
C PHE A 103 -27.59 13.93 18.71
N ALA A 104 -27.89 14.03 20.02
CA ALA A 104 -27.99 15.30 20.71
C ALA A 104 -26.66 16.08 20.69
N MET A 105 -25.54 15.40 20.96
CA MET A 105 -24.19 15.98 20.86
C MET A 105 -23.89 16.47 19.43
N ILE A 106 -24.16 15.65 18.42
CA ILE A 106 -23.95 16.02 17.01
C ILE A 106 -24.81 17.23 16.63
N ALA A 107 -26.08 17.25 17.06
CA ALA A 107 -27.00 18.36 16.79
C ALA A 107 -26.54 19.67 17.46
N GLU A 108 -26.04 19.59 18.69
CA GLU A 108 -25.47 20.73 19.42
C GLU A 108 -24.27 21.33 18.67
N LEU A 109 -23.27 20.50 18.36
CA LEU A 109 -22.07 20.92 17.62
C LEU A 109 -22.42 21.50 16.25
N ARG A 110 -23.33 20.84 15.51
CA ARG A 110 -23.78 21.32 14.20
C ARG A 110 -24.43 22.69 14.29
N ARG A 111 -25.26 22.92 15.32
CA ARG A 111 -25.95 24.21 15.53
C ARG A 111 -24.95 25.32 15.85
N GLN A 112 -23.98 25.07 16.74
CA GLN A 112 -22.94 26.03 17.11
C GLN A 112 -22.04 26.38 15.91
N LEU A 113 -21.68 25.39 15.09
CA LEU A 113 -20.80 25.58 13.92
C LEU A 113 -21.52 26.00 12.63
N LYS A 114 -22.86 26.01 12.63
CA LYS A 114 -23.69 26.17 11.43
C LYS A 114 -23.27 25.21 10.31
N ALA A 115 -22.87 23.99 10.70
CA ALA A 115 -22.41 22.93 9.80
C ALA A 115 -23.61 22.34 9.01
N PRO A 116 -23.38 21.79 7.80
CA PRO A 116 -24.44 21.15 7.02
C PRO A 116 -25.00 19.91 7.73
N PRO A 117 -26.24 19.48 7.42
CA PRO A 117 -26.79 18.25 7.97
C PRO A 117 -26.01 17.02 7.46
N PHE A 118 -25.83 16.04 8.35
CA PHE A 118 -25.39 14.70 8.00
C PHE A 118 -26.59 13.88 7.57
N HIS A 119 -26.44 13.17 6.47
CA HIS A 119 -27.48 12.27 5.96
C HIS A 119 -27.40 10.93 6.68
N ASP A 120 -26.17 10.48 6.97
CA ASP A 120 -25.91 9.22 7.65
C ASP A 120 -24.81 9.42 8.69
N VAL A 121 -24.99 8.82 9.86
CA VAL A 121 -23.98 8.69 10.90
C VAL A 121 -23.61 7.22 10.96
N LEU A 122 -22.36 6.90 10.67
CA LEU A 122 -21.86 5.54 10.57
C LEU A 122 -20.85 5.29 11.68
N ILE A 123 -21.01 4.16 12.37
CA ILE A 123 -19.96 3.62 13.23
C ILE A 123 -19.03 2.75 12.38
N THR A 124 -17.72 2.92 12.52
CA THR A 124 -16.69 2.19 11.75
C THR A 124 -15.75 1.40 12.66
N ASP A 125 -14.94 0.52 12.07
CA ASP A 125 -13.87 -0.23 12.76
C ASP A 125 -12.56 0.53 12.88
N ASP A 126 -12.47 1.73 12.30
CA ASP A 126 -11.28 2.58 12.35
C ASP A 126 -11.06 3.16 13.76
N PHE A 127 -9.80 3.37 14.14
CA PHE A 127 -9.46 4.20 15.29
C PHE A 127 -9.37 5.68 14.88
N ASN A 128 -10.48 6.22 14.36
CA ASN A 128 -10.56 7.60 13.87
C ASN A 128 -12.01 8.11 13.86
N ALA A 129 -12.20 9.41 13.65
CA ALA A 129 -13.46 10.02 13.29
C ALA A 129 -13.25 10.93 12.08
N GLY A 130 -14.31 11.18 11.31
CA GLY A 130 -14.16 12.07 10.16
C GLY A 130 -15.44 12.31 9.39
N VAL A 131 -15.40 13.29 8.50
CA VAL A 131 -16.53 13.62 7.62
C VAL A 131 -16.19 13.31 6.18
N VAL A 132 -17.07 12.54 5.54
CA VAL A 132 -16.97 12.21 4.12
C VAL A 132 -18.13 12.84 3.35
N GLN A 133 -17.80 13.53 2.26
CA GLN A 133 -18.79 14.11 1.34
C GLN A 133 -18.75 13.39 -0.01
N VAL A 134 -19.76 12.56 -0.29
CA VAL A 134 -19.84 11.79 -1.53
C VAL A 134 -20.68 12.56 -2.57
N PRO A 135 -20.12 12.89 -3.74
CA PRO A 135 -20.87 13.55 -4.82
C PRO A 135 -21.88 12.59 -5.48
N ARG A 136 -23.15 13.02 -5.64
CA ARG A 136 -24.21 12.24 -6.31
C ARG A 136 -24.25 12.44 -7.84
N LEU A 137 -23.84 13.61 -8.33
CA LEU A 137 -23.89 14.01 -9.74
C LEU A 137 -22.51 14.47 -10.25
N GLY A 138 -21.47 13.66 -10.03
CA GLY A 138 -20.11 13.98 -10.50
C GLY A 138 -19.62 15.35 -10.01
N ILE A 139 -19.19 16.21 -10.95
CA ILE A 139 -18.72 17.57 -10.65
C ILE A 139 -19.85 18.54 -10.24
N PHE A 140 -21.14 18.19 -10.39
CA PHE A 140 -22.28 19.11 -10.23
C PHE A 140 -22.83 19.24 -8.80
N GLY A 141 -22.09 18.85 -7.76
CA GLY A 141 -22.21 19.50 -6.43
C GLY A 141 -23.33 19.05 -5.47
N TRP A 142 -24.04 17.95 -5.72
CA TRP A 142 -25.03 17.39 -4.78
C TRP A 142 -24.34 16.38 -3.89
N HIS A 143 -23.83 16.83 -2.74
CA HIS A 143 -23.08 15.98 -1.82
C HIS A 143 -23.98 15.32 -0.78
N ARG A 144 -23.78 14.02 -0.56
CA ARG A 144 -24.27 13.33 0.63
C ARG A 144 -23.18 13.36 1.70
N ASN A 145 -23.51 13.89 2.87
CA ASN A 145 -22.59 14.06 3.99
C ASN A 145 -22.72 12.87 4.95
N TYR A 146 -21.61 12.20 5.21
CA TYR A 146 -21.48 11.10 6.15
C TYR A 146 -20.61 11.54 7.32
N LEU A 147 -21.05 11.27 8.53
CA LEU A 147 -20.20 11.36 9.73
C LEU A 147 -19.75 9.94 10.09
N LEU A 148 -18.44 9.72 10.12
CA LEU A 148 -17.83 8.44 10.49
C LEU A 148 -17.26 8.57 11.90
N ILE A 149 -17.59 7.62 12.77
CA ILE A 149 -17.09 7.58 14.14
C ILE A 149 -16.62 6.16 14.45
N GLY A 150 -15.33 5.99 14.69
CA GLY A 150 -14.73 4.71 15.02
C GLY A 150 -15.22 4.15 16.35
N LEU A 151 -15.71 2.91 16.35
CA LEU A 151 -16.06 2.20 17.59
C LEU A 151 -14.86 2.09 18.54
N PRO A 152 -13.63 1.73 18.09
CA PRO A 152 -12.43 1.80 18.91
C PRO A 152 -12.24 3.15 19.61
N LEU A 153 -12.38 4.24 18.86
CA LEU A 153 -12.22 5.60 19.39
C LEU A 153 -13.26 5.93 20.45
N MET A 154 -14.53 5.55 20.23
CA MET A 154 -15.59 5.76 21.21
C MET A 154 -15.39 4.94 22.49
N LYS A 155 -14.82 3.73 22.39
CA LYS A 155 -14.59 2.83 23.53
C LYS A 155 -13.43 3.28 24.41
N THR A 156 -12.45 3.99 23.86
CA THR A 156 -11.24 4.40 24.58
C THR A 156 -11.20 5.88 24.96
N LEU A 157 -12.23 6.65 24.62
CA LEU A 157 -12.36 8.07 24.97
C LEU A 157 -13.59 8.30 25.85
N THR A 158 -13.52 9.33 26.71
CA THR A 158 -14.70 9.82 27.42
C THR A 158 -15.68 10.51 26.47
N ALA A 159 -16.94 10.64 26.86
CA ALA A 159 -17.93 11.39 26.07
C ALA A 159 -17.49 12.84 25.75
N GLU A 160 -16.81 13.52 26.67
CA GLU A 160 -16.29 14.87 26.44
C GLU A 160 -15.10 14.89 25.47
N GLN A 161 -14.21 13.88 25.53
CA GLN A 161 -13.14 13.73 24.55
C GLN A 161 -13.68 13.41 23.16
N VAL A 162 -14.71 12.55 23.04
CA VAL A 162 -15.41 12.32 21.77
C VAL A 162 -16.04 13.62 21.26
N LYS A 163 -16.68 14.42 22.13
CA LYS A 163 -17.19 15.75 21.76
C LYS A 163 -16.09 16.65 21.22
N ALA A 164 -14.90 16.65 21.85
CA ALA A 164 -13.75 17.44 21.40
C ALA A 164 -13.24 16.99 20.02
N VAL A 165 -13.15 15.67 19.77
CA VAL A 165 -12.79 15.12 18.46
C VAL A 165 -13.84 15.51 17.40
N LEU A 166 -15.13 15.33 17.69
CA LEU A 166 -16.19 15.71 16.76
C LEU A 166 -16.24 17.23 16.51
N ALA A 167 -15.96 18.06 17.52
CA ALA A 167 -15.89 19.51 17.36
C ALA A 167 -14.73 19.91 16.43
N HIS A 168 -13.58 19.23 16.51
CA HIS A 168 -12.48 19.39 15.56
C HIS A 168 -12.93 18.99 14.13
N GLU A 169 -13.47 17.78 13.96
CA GLU A 169 -13.90 17.27 12.64
C GLU A 169 -14.98 18.14 11.97
N LEU A 170 -15.97 18.60 12.74
CA LEU A 170 -17.00 19.50 12.24
C LEU A 170 -16.48 20.93 12.04
N GLY A 171 -15.42 21.32 12.75
CA GLY A 171 -14.72 22.59 12.57
C GLY A 171 -14.22 22.77 11.14
N HIS A 172 -13.76 21.68 10.50
CA HIS A 172 -13.42 21.69 9.08
C HIS A 172 -14.60 22.10 8.19
N LEU A 173 -15.83 21.75 8.54
CA LEU A 173 -17.04 22.06 7.75
C LEU A 173 -17.63 23.45 7.99
N ALA A 174 -17.17 24.17 9.03
CA ALA A 174 -17.75 25.44 9.43
C ALA A 174 -17.70 26.50 8.30
N ARG A 175 -18.72 27.37 8.23
CA ARG A 175 -18.86 28.38 7.16
C ARG A 175 -17.82 29.50 7.30
N GLY A 176 -17.26 29.94 6.16
CA GLY A 176 -16.23 30.98 6.07
C GLY A 176 -14.93 30.45 5.45
N HIS A 177 -13.82 30.54 6.17
CA HIS A 177 -12.49 30.07 5.75
C HIS A 177 -12.43 28.54 5.52
N GLY A 178 -13.23 27.74 6.24
CA GLY A 178 -13.29 26.28 6.09
C GLY A 178 -13.78 25.80 4.71
N ARG A 179 -14.65 26.55 4.01
CA ARG A 179 -15.13 26.17 2.66
C ARG A 179 -14.04 26.22 1.61
N ALA A 180 -13.20 27.26 1.65
CA ALA A 180 -12.09 27.44 0.73
C ALA A 180 -11.02 26.36 0.95
N SER A 181 -10.65 26.11 2.21
CA SER A 181 -9.69 25.07 2.58
C SER A 181 -10.20 23.66 2.28
N ASN A 182 -11.46 23.34 2.58
CA ASN A 182 -12.07 22.07 2.18
C ASN A 182 -12.12 21.91 0.66
N TRP A 183 -12.36 22.98 -0.09
CA TRP A 183 -12.31 22.92 -1.55
C TRP A 183 -10.90 22.63 -2.03
N ILE A 184 -9.87 23.29 -1.49
CA ILE A 184 -8.45 23.02 -1.78
C ILE A 184 -8.10 21.56 -1.44
N TYR A 185 -8.50 21.06 -0.27
CA TYR A 185 -8.34 19.65 0.12
C TYR A 185 -8.98 18.71 -0.91
N ARG A 186 -10.23 18.95 -1.30
CA ARG A 186 -10.92 18.15 -2.34
C ARG A 186 -10.18 18.19 -3.69
N GLN A 187 -9.56 19.31 -4.05
CA GLN A 187 -8.77 19.39 -5.28
C GLN A 187 -7.52 18.51 -5.21
N ARG A 188 -6.82 18.47 -4.07
CA ARG A 188 -5.70 17.55 -3.86
C ARG A 188 -6.12 16.09 -4.04
N LEU A 189 -7.24 15.68 -3.44
CA LEU A 189 -7.75 14.31 -3.59
C LEU A 189 -8.13 13.99 -5.04
N ARG A 190 -8.77 14.92 -5.76
CA ARG A 190 -9.13 14.73 -7.17
C ARG A 190 -7.89 14.49 -8.03
N TRP A 191 -6.82 15.26 -7.85
CA TRP A 191 -5.60 15.10 -8.64
C TRP A 191 -4.80 13.86 -8.25
N SER A 192 -4.76 13.50 -6.97
CA SER A 192 -4.17 12.23 -6.51
C SER A 192 -4.90 11.03 -7.11
N ARG A 193 -6.24 11.06 -7.18
CA ARG A 193 -7.02 10.02 -7.87
C ARG A 193 -6.79 9.99 -9.37
N LEU A 194 -6.74 11.16 -10.01
CA LEU A 194 -6.41 11.25 -11.44
C LEU A 194 -5.07 10.57 -11.72
N ARG A 195 -4.07 10.79 -10.86
CA ARG A 195 -2.78 10.10 -10.93
C ARG A 195 -2.94 8.59 -10.76
N ALA A 196 -3.63 8.12 -9.72
CA ALA A 196 -3.84 6.70 -9.46
C ALA A 196 -4.50 5.97 -10.66
N VAL A 197 -5.55 6.57 -11.24
CA VAL A 197 -6.25 6.02 -12.41
C VAL A 197 -5.35 5.97 -13.65
N LEU A 198 -4.45 6.94 -13.82
CA LEU A 198 -3.51 6.98 -14.94
C LEU A 198 -2.33 6.00 -14.75
N ASP A 199 -1.91 5.76 -13.51
CA ASP A 199 -0.85 4.81 -13.16
C ASP A 199 -1.36 3.36 -13.26
N GLU A 200 -2.59 3.07 -12.81
CA GLU A 200 -3.22 1.74 -12.85
C GLU A 200 -3.47 1.26 -14.29
N ASN A 201 -3.85 2.16 -15.20
CA ASN A 201 -4.14 1.81 -16.60
C ASN A 201 -2.89 1.65 -17.49
N ARG A 202 -1.68 1.53 -16.91
CA ARG A 202 -0.40 1.24 -17.60
C ARG A 202 -0.35 1.68 -19.07
N SER A 203 -0.33 3.01 -19.28
CA SER A 203 0.01 3.73 -20.52
C SER A 203 -1.05 3.90 -21.64
N LYS A 204 -1.07 5.14 -22.19
CA LYS A 204 -1.23 5.60 -23.61
C LYS A 204 -1.72 7.06 -23.71
N GLY A 205 -2.40 7.58 -22.68
CA GLY A 205 -2.88 8.99 -22.61
C GLY A 205 -2.18 9.87 -21.57
N GLY A 206 -1.30 9.28 -20.74
CA GLY A 206 -0.63 9.99 -19.66
C GLY A 206 0.24 11.17 -20.11
N PHE A 207 0.66 11.24 -21.38
CA PHE A 207 1.52 12.33 -21.85
C PHE A 207 0.88 13.72 -21.67
N LEU A 208 -0.43 13.85 -21.88
CA LEU A 208 -1.15 15.13 -21.74
C LEU A 208 -1.22 15.59 -20.28
N PHE A 209 -1.29 14.63 -19.34
CA PHE A 209 -1.41 14.92 -17.91
C PHE A 209 -0.07 14.85 -17.17
N LYS A 210 0.98 14.27 -17.78
CA LYS A 210 2.32 14.12 -17.17
C LYS A 210 2.92 15.45 -16.69
N PRO A 211 2.94 16.55 -17.48
CA PRO A 211 3.43 17.83 -17.00
C PRO A 211 2.67 18.33 -15.77
N PHE A 212 1.34 18.21 -15.79
CA PHE A 212 0.49 18.59 -14.68
C PHE A 212 0.74 17.74 -13.44
N LEU A 213 0.80 16.41 -13.58
CA LEU A 213 0.93 15.48 -12.46
C LEU A 213 2.34 15.41 -11.88
N ASN A 214 3.38 15.64 -12.70
CA ASN A 214 4.78 15.53 -12.26
C ASN A 214 5.34 16.85 -11.74
N TRP A 215 4.81 17.98 -12.21
CA TRP A 215 5.29 19.30 -11.81
C TRP A 215 4.24 20.08 -11.03
N PHE A 216 3.06 20.32 -11.63
CA PHE A 216 2.08 21.22 -11.04
C PHE A 216 1.41 20.65 -9.77
N ALA A 217 0.98 19.39 -9.79
CA ALA A 217 0.30 18.78 -8.64
C ALA A 217 1.22 18.68 -7.40
N PRO A 218 2.49 18.24 -7.51
CA PRO A 218 3.44 18.29 -6.39
C PRO A 218 3.71 19.72 -5.92
N TYR A 219 3.87 20.67 -6.84
CA TYR A 219 4.06 22.08 -6.51
C TYR A 219 2.86 22.66 -5.75
N PHE A 220 1.65 22.42 -6.22
CA PHE A 220 0.42 22.84 -5.55
C PHE A 220 0.25 22.16 -4.18
N ASN A 221 0.59 20.88 -4.07
CA ASN A 221 0.56 20.19 -2.78
C ASN A 221 1.50 20.88 -1.78
N ALA A 222 2.74 21.21 -2.18
CA ALA A 222 3.66 21.99 -1.35
C ALA A 222 3.08 23.37 -1.00
N TYR A 223 2.52 24.08 -1.98
CA TYR A 223 1.98 25.43 -1.82
C TYR A 223 0.70 25.50 -0.98
N SER A 224 -0.09 24.43 -0.95
CA SER A 224 -1.31 24.37 -0.13
C SER A 224 -1.06 23.83 1.28
N PHE A 225 0.13 23.29 1.54
CA PHE A 225 0.45 22.59 2.77
C PHE A 225 0.45 23.50 4.02
N PRO A 226 1.05 24.71 4.01
CA PRO A 226 0.94 25.63 5.16
C PRO A 226 -0.50 26.04 5.47
N LEU A 227 -1.35 26.14 4.44
CA LEU A 227 -2.76 26.43 4.64
C LEU A 227 -3.50 25.25 5.28
N ALA A 228 -3.19 24.02 4.89
CA ALA A 228 -3.73 22.82 5.53
C ALA A 228 -3.30 22.73 7.01
N ARG A 229 -2.05 23.05 7.34
CA ARG A 229 -1.60 23.15 8.75
C ARG A 229 -2.36 24.23 9.52
N ALA A 230 -2.56 25.40 8.93
CA ALA A 230 -3.32 26.47 9.57
C ALA A 230 -4.79 26.08 9.83
N THR A 231 -5.40 25.26 8.98
CA THR A 231 -6.77 24.78 9.18
C THR A 231 -6.88 23.77 10.30
N GLU A 232 -5.86 22.94 10.50
CA GLU A 232 -5.78 22.02 11.65
C GLU A 232 -5.75 22.78 12.98
N TYR A 233 -4.91 23.82 13.10
CA TYR A 233 -4.90 24.65 14.31
C TYR A 233 -6.21 25.41 14.53
N GLN A 234 -6.90 25.81 13.45
CA GLN A 234 -8.24 26.42 13.55
C GLN A 234 -9.29 25.41 14.03
N ALA A 235 -9.23 24.17 13.55
CA ALA A 235 -10.10 23.09 14.01
C ALA A 235 -9.84 22.74 15.49
N ASP A 236 -8.57 22.76 15.93
CA ASP A 236 -8.22 22.63 17.35
C ASP A 236 -8.76 23.78 18.20
N ALA A 237 -8.58 25.02 17.76
CA ALA A 237 -9.16 26.18 18.44
C ALA A 237 -10.71 26.10 18.51
N THR A 238 -11.33 25.58 17.46
CA THR A 238 -12.78 25.33 17.43
C THR A 238 -13.18 24.25 18.44
N SER A 239 -12.42 23.16 18.53
CA SER A 239 -12.62 22.10 19.52
C SER A 239 -12.57 22.65 20.94
N VAL A 240 -11.55 23.48 21.24
CA VAL A 240 -11.38 24.17 22.52
C VAL A 240 -12.58 25.07 22.84
N GLN A 241 -13.05 25.86 21.87
CA GLN A 241 -14.17 26.79 22.04
C GLN A 241 -15.51 26.10 22.33
N LEU A 242 -15.75 24.93 21.73
CA LEU A 242 -17.02 24.20 21.88
C LEU A 242 -16.99 23.15 23.00
N THR A 243 -15.81 22.89 23.56
CA THR A 243 -15.62 21.98 24.70
C THR A 243 -14.82 22.69 25.78
N SER A 244 -13.53 22.36 25.93
CA SER A 244 -12.55 23.07 26.75
C SER A 244 -11.14 22.75 26.25
N SER A 245 -10.16 23.58 26.62
CA SER A 245 -8.75 23.32 26.34
C SER A 245 -8.28 21.99 26.92
N ARG A 246 -8.70 21.71 28.17
CA ARG A 246 -8.47 20.44 28.85
C ARG A 246 -9.03 19.24 28.08
N ALA A 247 -10.30 19.29 27.66
CA ALA A 247 -10.92 18.16 26.95
C ALA A 247 -10.23 17.88 25.59
N ALA A 248 -9.86 18.94 24.87
CA ALA A 248 -9.09 18.82 23.62
C ALA A 248 -7.70 18.22 23.86
N ALA A 249 -6.97 18.68 24.89
CA ALA A 249 -5.66 18.14 25.25
C ALA A 249 -5.73 16.67 25.67
N GLU A 250 -6.74 16.31 26.46
CA GLU A 250 -6.99 14.93 26.89
C GLU A 250 -7.32 14.02 25.70
N ALA A 251 -8.14 14.49 24.75
CA ALA A 251 -8.46 13.76 23.53
C ALA A 251 -7.22 13.53 22.64
N LEU A 252 -6.45 14.58 22.36
CA LEU A 252 -5.22 14.51 21.54
C LEU A 252 -4.19 13.54 22.14
N THR A 253 -3.99 13.63 23.45
CA THR A 253 -3.06 12.78 24.18
C THR A 253 -3.52 11.33 24.16
N SER A 254 -4.81 11.08 24.45
CA SER A 254 -5.38 9.73 24.50
C SER A 254 -5.36 9.06 23.13
N VAL A 255 -5.73 9.77 22.06
CA VAL A 255 -5.63 9.24 20.69
C VAL A 255 -4.20 8.87 20.33
N SER A 256 -3.21 9.69 20.71
CA SER A 256 -1.80 9.40 20.41
C SER A 256 -1.30 8.16 21.14
N ILE A 257 -1.57 8.05 22.44
CA ILE A 257 -1.09 6.93 23.27
C ILE A 257 -1.83 5.63 22.94
N VAL A 258 -3.17 5.68 22.88
CA VAL A 258 -3.99 4.50 22.56
C VAL A 258 -3.71 4.02 21.14
N GLY A 259 -3.48 4.93 20.19
CA GLY A 259 -3.07 4.56 18.83
C GLY A 259 -1.77 3.76 18.81
N SER A 260 -0.74 4.22 19.53
CA SER A 260 0.52 3.48 19.68
C SER A 260 0.31 2.13 20.38
N TYR A 261 -0.46 2.08 21.47
CA TYR A 261 -0.79 0.82 22.15
C TYR A 261 -1.49 -0.18 21.23
N LEU A 262 -2.50 0.26 20.48
CA LEU A 262 -3.24 -0.60 19.57
C LEU A 262 -2.32 -1.21 18.50
N ASN A 263 -1.46 -0.39 17.91
CA ASN A 263 -0.56 -0.78 16.84
C ASN A 263 0.62 -1.64 17.31
N GLU A 264 1.24 -1.31 18.45
CA GLU A 264 2.48 -1.94 18.91
C GLU A 264 2.25 -3.12 19.86
N ARG A 265 1.09 -3.17 20.56
CA ARG A 265 0.80 -4.20 21.56
C ARG A 265 -0.46 -4.98 21.24
N PHE A 266 -1.63 -4.33 21.18
CA PHE A 266 -2.92 -5.02 21.11
C PHE A 266 -3.05 -5.94 19.89
N TRP A 267 -2.92 -5.39 18.68
CA TRP A 267 -3.06 -6.19 17.45
C TRP A 267 -1.93 -7.22 17.28
N PRO A 268 -0.63 -6.88 17.50
CA PRO A 268 0.45 -7.87 17.44
C PRO A 268 0.29 -9.02 18.43
N GLN A 269 -0.14 -8.74 19.67
CA GLN A 269 -0.39 -9.79 20.67
C GLN A 269 -1.53 -10.70 20.26
N LEU A 270 -2.64 -10.14 19.77
CA LEU A 270 -3.76 -10.92 19.27
C LEU A 270 -3.31 -11.82 18.10
N HIS A 271 -2.66 -11.26 17.09
CA HIS A 271 -2.24 -12.02 15.91
C HIS A 271 -1.20 -13.11 16.21
N ARG A 272 -0.31 -12.92 17.20
CA ARG A 272 0.64 -13.96 17.63
C ARG A 272 -0.05 -15.22 18.15
N GLN A 273 -1.26 -15.13 18.70
CA GLN A 273 -2.01 -16.29 19.14
C GLN A 273 -2.31 -17.28 18.01
N ALA A 274 -2.27 -16.85 16.74
CA ALA A 274 -2.48 -17.73 15.59
C ALA A 274 -1.46 -18.87 15.53
N ASP A 275 -0.28 -18.69 16.10
CA ASP A 275 0.75 -19.73 16.12
C ASP A 275 0.41 -20.85 17.09
N GLU A 276 -0.38 -20.57 18.13
CA GLU A 276 -0.69 -21.50 19.22
C GLU A 276 -2.12 -22.01 19.18
N LEU A 277 -3.07 -21.17 18.77
CA LEU A 277 -4.50 -21.44 18.85
C LEU A 277 -5.16 -21.45 17.47
N PRO A 278 -6.10 -22.39 17.19
CA PRO A 278 -6.81 -22.45 15.91
C PRO A 278 -7.83 -21.31 15.71
N GLN A 279 -8.12 -20.57 16.79
CA GLN A 279 -9.02 -19.42 16.82
C GLN A 279 -8.55 -18.43 17.90
N PRO A 280 -8.86 -17.13 17.78
CA PRO A 280 -8.50 -16.13 18.79
C PRO A 280 -9.17 -16.43 20.14
N ARG A 281 -8.47 -16.15 21.24
CA ARG A 281 -8.99 -16.39 22.60
C ARG A 281 -10.12 -15.44 22.98
N PHE A 282 -10.13 -14.24 22.42
CA PHE A 282 -11.13 -13.22 22.64
C PHE A 282 -11.42 -12.45 21.36
N LEU A 283 -12.55 -11.74 21.33
CA LEU A 283 -12.96 -10.91 20.22
C LEU A 283 -12.52 -9.45 20.47
N PRO A 284 -11.90 -8.78 19.49
CA PRO A 284 -11.18 -7.54 19.74
C PRO A 284 -12.09 -6.38 20.18
N TYR A 285 -13.26 -6.18 19.56
CA TYR A 285 -14.11 -5.02 19.86
C TYR A 285 -14.88 -5.19 21.17
N SER A 286 -15.29 -6.42 21.52
CA SER A 286 -15.84 -6.75 22.85
C SER A 286 -14.86 -6.45 23.97
N SER A 287 -13.58 -6.79 23.77
CA SER A 287 -12.53 -6.61 24.78
C SER A 287 -12.03 -5.15 24.82
N MET A 288 -12.22 -4.39 23.75
CA MET A 288 -11.77 -3.00 23.66
C MET A 288 -12.58 -2.07 24.58
N GLY A 289 -11.91 -1.11 25.21
CA GLY A 289 -12.47 -0.19 26.20
C GLY A 289 -11.84 -0.37 27.57
N HIS A 290 -12.53 -1.08 28.47
CA HIS A 290 -12.04 -1.34 29.83
C HIS A 290 -10.68 -2.03 29.84
N ASP A 291 -10.47 -3.06 29.02
CA ASP A 291 -9.20 -3.80 29.01
C ASP A 291 -8.06 -2.94 28.44
N VAL A 292 -8.35 -2.01 27.52
CA VAL A 292 -7.36 -1.05 27.04
C VAL A 292 -6.96 -0.11 28.17
N ALA A 293 -7.93 0.48 28.88
CA ALA A 293 -7.66 1.37 30.01
C ALA A 293 -6.89 0.66 31.14
N ALA A 294 -7.22 -0.61 31.41
CA ALA A 294 -6.56 -1.43 32.43
C ALA A 294 -5.16 -1.92 32.01
N SER A 295 -4.92 -2.10 30.71
CA SER A 295 -3.64 -2.61 30.17
C SER A 295 -2.60 -1.53 29.88
N LEU A 296 -2.98 -0.24 29.98
CA LEU A 296 -2.04 0.87 29.86
C LEU A 296 -1.22 1.00 31.15
N ASP A 297 -0.09 0.30 31.20
CA ASP A 297 0.87 0.44 32.30
C ASP A 297 1.57 1.81 32.25
N SER A 298 1.94 2.32 33.42
CA SER A 298 2.55 3.66 33.55
C SER A 298 3.87 3.79 32.79
N SER A 299 4.69 2.74 32.74
CA SER A 299 5.97 2.75 32.04
C SER A 299 5.83 2.86 30.53
N SER A 300 5.04 1.97 29.90
CA SER A 300 4.84 2.02 28.44
C SER A 300 4.13 3.30 28.02
N THR A 301 3.18 3.76 28.83
CA THR A 301 2.48 5.03 28.61
C THR A 301 3.44 6.22 28.55
N GLN A 302 4.40 6.29 29.47
CA GLN A 302 5.42 7.34 29.46
C GLN A 302 6.32 7.27 28.22
N ILE A 303 6.70 6.06 27.79
CA ILE A 303 7.49 5.85 26.57
C ILE A 303 6.72 6.33 25.34
N TRP A 304 5.48 5.89 25.15
CA TRP A 304 4.65 6.31 24.01
C TRP A 304 4.39 7.82 24.02
N LEU A 305 4.15 8.41 25.20
CA LEU A 305 3.98 9.85 25.31
C LEU A 305 5.26 10.60 24.95
N ALA A 306 6.42 10.18 25.46
CA ALA A 306 7.71 10.79 25.13
C ALA A 306 7.99 10.70 23.63
N GLN A 307 7.74 9.55 23.01
CA GLN A 307 7.85 9.38 21.57
C GLN A 307 6.88 10.28 20.80
N ALA A 308 5.62 10.37 21.23
CA ALA A 308 4.62 11.22 20.59
C ALA A 308 4.96 12.72 20.66
N LEU A 309 5.58 13.16 21.77
CA LEU A 309 6.05 14.54 21.95
C LEU A 309 7.35 14.83 21.20
N ALA A 310 8.22 13.83 21.02
CA ALA A 310 9.47 13.97 20.27
C ALA A 310 9.25 14.01 18.74
N ARG A 311 8.12 13.48 18.25
CA ARG A 311 7.76 13.54 16.83
C ARG A 311 7.67 14.99 16.36
N ARG A 312 8.36 15.28 15.26
CA ARG A 312 8.30 16.58 14.59
C ARG A 312 7.27 16.55 13.49
N THR A 313 6.59 17.67 13.27
CA THR A 313 5.64 17.77 12.16
C THR A 313 6.37 17.73 10.83
N THR A 314 6.18 16.66 10.07
CA THR A 314 6.75 16.47 8.73
C THR A 314 5.77 16.90 7.64
N SER A 315 6.25 16.92 6.40
CA SER A 315 5.44 17.26 5.23
C SER A 315 4.51 16.13 4.77
N ARG A 316 4.64 14.94 5.37
CA ARG A 316 3.84 13.74 5.08
C ARG A 316 2.68 13.56 6.05
N ASP A 317 2.69 14.25 7.18
CA ASP A 317 1.64 14.13 8.19
C ASP A 317 0.35 14.83 7.74
N THR A 318 -0.79 14.16 7.93
CA THR A 318 -2.10 14.75 7.66
C THR A 318 -2.50 15.78 8.72
N HIS A 319 -1.95 15.66 9.93
CA HIS A 319 -2.14 16.59 11.05
C HIS A 319 -0.80 17.04 11.63
N PRO A 320 -0.70 18.23 12.25
CA PRO A 320 0.46 18.62 13.03
C PRO A 320 0.77 17.64 14.18
N ALA A 321 2.04 17.57 14.58
CA ALA A 321 2.49 16.73 15.67
C ALA A 321 1.81 17.11 17.00
N LEU A 322 1.70 16.13 17.91
CA LEU A 322 1.02 16.29 19.20
C LEU A 322 1.55 17.51 19.98
N ALA A 323 2.87 17.66 20.06
CA ALA A 323 3.50 18.76 20.78
C ALA A 323 3.11 20.15 20.23
N ASP A 324 3.05 20.29 18.90
CA ASP A 324 2.69 21.55 18.25
C ASP A 324 1.21 21.90 18.49
N ARG A 325 0.32 20.91 18.43
CA ARG A 325 -1.12 21.09 18.69
C ARG A 325 -1.41 21.46 20.14
N LEU A 326 -0.80 20.75 21.09
CA LEU A 326 -0.91 21.06 22.52
C LEU A 326 -0.41 22.47 22.84
N LYS A 327 0.74 22.86 22.26
CA LYS A 327 1.28 24.21 22.38
C LYS A 327 0.33 25.27 21.80
N ALA A 328 -0.30 24.99 20.66
CA ALA A 328 -1.22 25.93 20.02
C ALA A 328 -2.49 26.19 20.85
N ILE A 329 -2.97 25.19 21.60
CA ILE A 329 -4.13 25.33 22.50
C ILE A 329 -3.75 25.74 23.93
N GLY A 330 -2.46 25.88 24.23
CA GLY A 330 -1.95 26.32 25.53
C GLY A 330 -2.02 25.28 26.64
N GLU A 331 -1.97 23.98 26.31
CA GLU A 331 -2.12 22.88 27.27
C GLU A 331 -0.91 21.94 27.28
N THR A 332 -0.82 21.15 28.36
CA THR A 332 0.17 20.07 28.50
C THR A 332 -0.49 18.72 28.25
N PRO A 333 0.28 17.69 27.85
CA PRO A 333 -0.28 16.37 27.60
C PRO A 333 -0.92 15.78 28.85
N ARG A 334 -2.11 15.20 28.69
CA ARG A 334 -2.86 14.57 29.78
C ARG A 334 -3.58 13.34 29.28
N LEU A 335 -3.21 12.17 29.80
CA LEU A 335 -3.97 10.95 29.56
C LEU A 335 -5.12 10.87 30.56
N ALA A 336 -6.34 10.67 30.07
CA ALA A 336 -7.53 10.51 30.90
C ALA A 336 -8.44 9.44 30.27
N PRO A 337 -8.19 8.14 30.52
CA PRO A 337 -9.02 7.09 29.95
C PRO A 337 -10.44 7.14 30.52
N PRO A 338 -11.46 6.66 29.79
CA PRO A 338 -12.83 6.65 30.30
C PRO A 338 -12.98 5.68 31.48
N ALA A 339 -13.65 6.15 32.53
CA ALA A 339 -14.19 5.26 33.55
C ALA A 339 -15.26 4.33 32.94
N ALA A 340 -15.47 3.16 33.55
CA ALA A 340 -16.48 2.21 33.08
C ALA A 340 -17.86 2.87 32.92
N GLY A 341 -18.47 2.75 31.74
CA GLY A 341 -19.76 3.36 31.41
C GLY A 341 -19.74 4.83 30.96
N TRP A 342 -18.56 5.49 30.91
CA TRP A 342 -18.44 6.92 30.57
C TRP A 342 -17.92 7.23 29.17
N GLY A 343 -17.62 6.20 28.37
CA GLY A 343 -17.23 6.30 26.96
C GLY A 343 -18.37 5.94 26.01
N ALA A 344 -18.14 4.95 25.14
CA ALA A 344 -19.11 4.44 24.17
C ALA A 344 -20.47 4.08 24.79
N ASP A 345 -20.49 3.51 26.01
CA ASP A 345 -21.71 3.11 26.71
C ASP A 345 -22.66 4.30 26.90
N ARG A 346 -22.10 5.47 27.22
CA ARG A 346 -22.88 6.69 27.41
C ARG A 346 -23.45 7.23 26.10
N LEU A 347 -22.72 7.11 24.99
CA LEU A 347 -23.09 7.73 23.72
C LEU A 347 -24.00 6.83 22.86
N LEU A 348 -23.68 5.53 22.82
CA LEU A 348 -24.40 4.55 22.01
C LEU A 348 -25.50 3.83 22.80
N GLY A 349 -25.44 3.81 24.14
CA GLY A 349 -26.45 3.15 24.97
C GLY A 349 -26.65 1.69 24.57
N ASP A 350 -27.91 1.27 24.48
CA ASP A 350 -28.30 -0.11 24.16
C ASP A 350 -27.80 -0.57 22.78
N ALA A 351 -27.56 0.36 21.85
CA ALA A 351 -27.05 0.02 20.53
C ALA A 351 -25.60 -0.50 20.57
N LEU A 352 -24.83 -0.18 21.62
CA LEU A 352 -23.42 -0.56 21.74
C LEU A 352 -23.20 -2.07 21.63
N VAL A 353 -24.06 -2.88 22.26
CA VAL A 353 -23.91 -4.34 22.30
C VAL A 353 -24.04 -4.91 20.89
N SER A 354 -25.15 -4.60 20.20
CA SER A 354 -25.40 -5.07 18.83
C SER A 354 -24.35 -4.60 17.83
N ILE A 355 -23.89 -3.35 17.96
CA ILE A 355 -22.82 -2.78 17.12
C ILE A 355 -21.51 -3.56 17.34
N THR A 356 -21.12 -3.77 18.60
CA THR A 356 -19.89 -4.46 18.97
C THR A 356 -19.89 -5.91 18.45
N GLU A 357 -20.98 -6.66 18.69
CA GLU A 357 -21.14 -8.03 18.19
C GLU A 357 -21.04 -8.12 16.66
N THR A 358 -21.60 -7.14 15.96
CA THR A 358 -21.53 -7.09 14.50
C THR A 358 -20.09 -6.88 14.01
N PHE A 359 -19.33 -5.99 14.66
CA PHE A 359 -17.93 -5.76 14.31
C PHE A 359 -17.06 -6.96 14.62
N ASP A 360 -17.24 -7.60 15.79
CA ASP A 360 -16.50 -8.80 16.14
C ASP A 360 -16.78 -9.96 15.18
N ARG A 361 -18.04 -10.16 14.77
CA ARG A 361 -18.39 -11.16 13.77
C ARG A 361 -17.73 -10.87 12.43
N ARG A 362 -17.81 -9.63 11.93
CA ARG A 362 -17.18 -9.22 10.66
C ARG A 362 -15.66 -9.43 10.70
N TRP A 363 -15.03 -9.05 11.81
CA TRP A 363 -13.59 -9.26 11.99
C TRP A 363 -13.23 -10.74 12.03
N GLN A 364 -13.99 -11.55 12.78
CA GLN A 364 -13.78 -12.99 12.86
C GLN A 364 -13.91 -13.66 11.49
N ASP A 365 -14.96 -13.35 10.73
CA ASP A 365 -15.19 -13.88 9.39
C ASP A 365 -14.02 -13.55 8.43
N LYS A 366 -13.49 -12.32 8.52
CA LYS A 366 -12.36 -11.85 7.71
C LYS A 366 -11.04 -12.53 8.11
N VAL A 367 -10.80 -12.72 9.40
CA VAL A 367 -9.50 -13.14 9.93
C VAL A 367 -9.35 -14.66 10.01
N LEU A 368 -10.42 -15.39 10.31
CA LEU A 368 -10.37 -16.83 10.59
C LEU A 368 -9.74 -17.68 9.46
N PRO A 369 -9.95 -17.42 8.15
CA PRO A 369 -9.29 -18.18 7.09
C PRO A 369 -7.76 -18.06 7.11
N VAL A 370 -7.25 -16.83 7.25
CA VAL A 370 -5.80 -16.55 7.32
C VAL A 370 -5.22 -17.08 8.63
N TRP A 371 -5.95 -16.92 9.73
CA TRP A 371 -5.58 -17.43 11.04
C TRP A 371 -5.39 -18.95 11.04
N LYS A 372 -6.39 -19.71 10.55
CA LYS A 372 -6.31 -21.18 10.44
C LYS A 372 -5.19 -21.63 9.50
N LYS A 373 -4.86 -20.84 8.47
CA LYS A 373 -3.71 -21.12 7.59
C LYS A 373 -2.40 -20.96 8.37
N ARG A 374 -2.23 -19.86 9.11
CA ARG A 374 -1.04 -19.62 9.94
C ARG A 374 -0.88 -20.68 11.03
N HIS A 375 -1.95 -21.03 11.73
CA HIS A 375 -1.93 -22.07 12.76
C HIS A 375 -1.47 -23.43 12.20
N ARG A 376 -1.97 -23.81 11.02
CA ARG A 376 -1.52 -25.05 10.35
C ARG A 376 -0.05 -25.00 9.96
N ALA A 377 0.43 -23.86 9.43
CA ALA A 377 1.84 -23.67 9.11
C ALA A 377 2.71 -23.78 10.37
N ALA A 378 2.37 -23.06 11.44
CA ALA A 378 3.10 -23.13 12.71
C ALA A 378 3.14 -24.56 13.31
N ARG A 379 2.06 -25.34 13.16
CA ARG A 379 2.06 -26.75 13.57
C ARG A 379 2.96 -27.63 12.70
N GLN A 380 3.04 -27.36 11.40
CA GLN A 380 3.95 -28.07 10.48
C GLN A 380 5.41 -27.72 10.81
N ASP A 381 5.68 -26.43 11.01
CA ASP A 381 6.99 -25.89 11.38
C ASP A 381 7.49 -26.49 12.70
N ARG A 382 6.65 -26.57 13.75
CA ARG A 382 7.02 -27.24 15.02
C ARG A 382 7.32 -28.73 14.86
N ARG A 383 6.55 -29.44 14.03
CA ARG A 383 6.83 -30.86 13.74
C ARG A 383 8.15 -31.03 12.99
N ARG A 384 8.43 -30.13 12.04
CA ARG A 384 9.67 -30.13 11.28
C ARG A 384 10.86 -29.82 12.18
N LEU A 385 10.72 -28.86 13.10
CA LEU A 385 11.75 -28.59 14.10
C LEU A 385 12.04 -29.82 14.95
N ALA A 386 11.00 -30.46 15.49
CA ALA A 386 11.16 -31.66 16.33
C ALA A 386 11.83 -32.83 15.58
N ASP A 387 11.52 -33.03 14.30
CA ASP A 387 12.20 -34.00 13.42
C ASP A 387 13.68 -33.67 13.22
N LEU A 388 14.00 -32.41 12.96
CA LEU A 388 15.38 -31.95 12.75
C LEU A 388 16.21 -32.02 14.04
N ASP A 389 15.62 -31.65 15.18
CA ASP A 389 16.26 -31.78 16.49
C ASP A 389 16.51 -33.26 16.82
N ALA A 390 15.54 -34.15 16.65
CA ALA A 390 15.72 -35.57 16.90
C ALA A 390 16.82 -36.19 16.01
N ARG A 391 16.91 -35.79 14.73
CA ARG A 391 17.99 -36.23 13.83
C ARG A 391 19.35 -35.72 14.29
N HIS A 392 19.42 -34.46 14.69
CA HIS A 392 20.65 -33.85 15.20
C HIS A 392 21.14 -34.52 16.49
N ASP A 393 20.24 -34.73 17.45
CA ASP A 393 20.54 -35.31 18.77
C ASP A 393 20.97 -36.78 18.66
N ASN A 394 20.45 -37.51 17.67
CA ASN A 394 20.88 -38.87 17.34
C ASN A 394 22.22 -38.91 16.58
N GLY A 395 22.92 -37.78 16.43
CA GLY A 395 24.22 -37.69 15.75
C GLY A 395 24.15 -37.78 14.22
N SER A 396 22.96 -37.65 13.61
CA SER A 396 22.83 -37.67 12.15
C SER A 396 23.33 -36.35 11.54
N ALA A 397 24.19 -36.43 10.52
CA ALA A 397 24.64 -35.25 9.79
C ALA A 397 23.46 -34.61 9.02
N LEU A 398 23.05 -33.42 9.43
CA LEU A 398 22.05 -32.63 8.71
C LEU A 398 22.69 -32.03 7.45
N SER A 399 21.95 -32.07 6.33
CA SER A 399 22.32 -31.32 5.13
C SER A 399 22.39 -29.82 5.44
N LEU A 400 23.13 -29.05 4.62
CA LEU A 400 23.23 -27.59 4.80
C LEU A 400 21.85 -26.94 4.88
N ARG A 401 20.95 -27.32 3.97
CA ARG A 401 19.57 -26.85 3.94
C ARG A 401 18.80 -27.22 5.21
N ASP A 402 18.83 -28.49 5.62
CA ASP A 402 18.15 -28.96 6.84
C ASP A 402 18.66 -28.23 8.09
N ALA A 403 19.97 -27.94 8.16
CA ALA A 403 20.56 -27.24 9.29
C ALA A 403 20.18 -25.75 9.30
N CYS A 404 20.12 -25.08 8.14
CA CYS A 404 19.58 -23.72 8.04
C CYS A 404 18.09 -23.67 8.40
N ASP A 405 17.30 -24.65 7.93
CA ASP A 405 15.88 -24.75 8.26
C ASP A 405 15.67 -24.94 9.77
N ARG A 406 16.47 -25.81 10.41
CA ARG A 406 16.47 -25.99 11.86
C ARG A 406 16.72 -24.66 12.58
N ALA A 407 17.77 -23.93 12.21
CA ALA A 407 18.11 -22.66 12.86
C ALA A 407 17.00 -21.61 12.72
N ARG A 408 16.37 -21.47 11.54
CA ARG A 408 15.20 -20.59 11.36
C ARG A 408 14.01 -21.03 12.21
N LEU A 409 13.78 -22.33 12.32
CA LEU A 409 12.66 -22.88 13.07
C LEU A 409 12.86 -22.77 14.59
N THR A 410 14.08 -22.95 15.09
CA THR A 410 14.45 -22.73 16.49
C THR A 410 14.08 -21.31 16.94
N GLU A 411 14.32 -20.30 16.11
CA GLU A 411 13.89 -18.93 16.38
C GLU A 411 12.38 -18.74 16.24
N SER A 412 11.81 -19.12 15.09
CA SER A 412 10.43 -18.74 14.74
C SER A 412 9.34 -19.50 15.51
N VAL A 413 9.53 -20.80 15.77
CA VAL A 413 8.54 -21.63 16.48
C VAL A 413 9.07 -22.23 17.78
N GLY A 414 10.40 -22.34 17.94
CA GLY A 414 11.05 -22.67 19.20
C GLY A 414 11.15 -21.48 20.16
N ASN A 415 10.97 -20.25 19.65
CA ASN A 415 11.08 -18.99 20.40
C ASN A 415 12.45 -18.84 21.12
N ASP A 416 13.51 -19.40 20.52
CA ASP A 416 14.88 -19.33 21.04
C ASP A 416 15.81 -18.68 20.00
N ALA A 417 15.77 -17.35 19.97
CA ALA A 417 16.58 -16.57 19.05
C ALA A 417 18.09 -16.66 19.36
N ALA A 418 18.47 -16.96 20.62
CA ALA A 418 19.87 -17.07 21.02
C ALA A 418 20.47 -18.38 20.49
N ALA A 419 19.79 -19.51 20.69
CA ALA A 419 20.21 -20.79 20.13
C ALA A 419 20.25 -20.75 18.60
N ALA A 420 19.28 -20.11 17.96
CA ALA A 420 19.28 -19.93 16.50
C ALA A 420 20.51 -19.14 16.02
N LEU A 421 20.88 -18.06 16.72
CA LEU A 421 22.07 -17.27 16.39
C LEU A 421 23.35 -18.12 16.48
N ASP A 422 23.49 -18.93 17.52
CA ASP A 422 24.65 -19.80 17.69
C ASP A 422 24.69 -20.91 16.63
N GLN A 423 23.54 -21.47 16.25
CA GLN A 423 23.44 -22.39 15.11
C GLN A 423 23.90 -21.72 13.81
N PHE A 424 23.49 -20.48 13.52
CA PHE A 424 23.94 -19.76 12.33
C PHE A 424 25.43 -19.42 12.36
N ARG A 425 26.01 -19.12 13.53
CA ARG A 425 27.47 -18.94 13.67
C ARG A 425 28.24 -20.20 13.31
N LEU A 426 27.78 -21.36 13.78
CA LEU A 426 28.38 -22.66 13.43
C LEU A 426 28.24 -22.97 11.93
N LEU A 427 27.09 -22.65 11.35
CA LEU A 427 26.87 -22.81 9.91
C LEU A 427 27.79 -21.93 9.07
N TYR A 428 28.00 -20.68 9.49
CA TYR A 428 28.91 -19.76 8.82
C TYR A 428 30.38 -20.21 8.94
N GLN A 429 30.78 -20.77 10.08
CA GLN A 429 32.12 -21.35 10.22
C GLN A 429 32.35 -22.53 9.26
N ARG A 430 31.31 -23.33 9.01
CA ARG A 430 31.38 -24.47 8.08
C ARG A 430 31.36 -24.03 6.62
N GLU A 431 30.50 -23.09 6.27
CA GLU A 431 30.25 -22.64 4.88
C GLU A 431 30.18 -21.10 4.80
N PRO A 432 31.32 -20.39 4.89
CA PRO A 432 31.34 -18.91 4.91
C PRO A 432 30.98 -18.29 3.55
N GLY A 433 30.95 -19.10 2.49
CA GLY A 433 30.61 -18.68 1.12
C GLY A 433 29.13 -18.83 0.75
N ASP A 434 28.28 -19.34 1.65
CA ASP A 434 26.86 -19.52 1.36
C ASP A 434 26.09 -18.18 1.55
N PRO A 435 25.43 -17.65 0.50
CA PRO A 435 24.75 -16.36 0.56
C PRO A 435 23.59 -16.34 1.56
N ALA A 436 22.86 -17.45 1.70
CA ALA A 436 21.72 -17.52 2.61
C ALA A 436 22.19 -17.50 4.06
N ILE A 437 23.24 -18.24 4.41
CA ILE A 437 23.83 -18.22 5.76
C ILE A 437 24.37 -16.83 6.11
N CYS A 438 25.08 -16.18 5.18
CA CYS A 438 25.57 -14.80 5.38
C CYS A 438 24.39 -13.86 5.68
N PHE A 439 23.33 -13.95 4.88
CA PHE A 439 22.15 -13.13 5.05
C PHE A 439 21.45 -13.38 6.39
N ASP A 440 21.18 -14.65 6.72
CA ASP A 440 20.49 -15.04 7.94
C ASP A 440 21.25 -14.66 9.21
N LEU A 441 22.56 -14.89 9.24
CA LEU A 441 23.41 -14.50 10.36
C LEU A 441 23.47 -12.96 10.47
N GLY A 442 23.66 -12.28 9.33
CA GLY A 442 23.68 -10.83 9.25
C GLY A 442 22.41 -10.18 9.82
N MET A 443 21.22 -10.66 9.41
CA MET A 443 19.94 -10.17 9.91
C MET A 443 19.81 -10.28 11.43
N ARG A 444 20.24 -11.41 12.00
CA ARG A 444 20.13 -11.68 13.44
C ARG A 444 21.11 -10.88 14.28
N LEU A 445 22.27 -10.53 13.72
CA LEU A 445 23.25 -9.63 14.34
C LEU A 445 22.75 -8.18 14.29
N LEU A 446 22.23 -7.74 13.13
CA LEU A 446 21.64 -6.40 12.99
C LEU A 446 20.44 -6.19 13.92
N ALA A 447 19.61 -7.21 14.13
CA ALA A 447 18.49 -7.17 15.07
C ALA A 447 18.92 -7.01 16.54
N ARG A 448 20.19 -7.22 16.85
CA ARG A 448 20.81 -7.07 18.18
C ARG A 448 21.76 -5.87 18.24
N ASP A 449 21.64 -4.95 17.28
CA ASP A 449 22.50 -3.78 17.14
C ASP A 449 24.00 -4.11 16.99
N ASP A 450 24.34 -5.29 16.46
CA ASP A 450 25.72 -5.68 16.14
C ASP A 450 26.06 -5.34 14.68
N ASP A 451 26.93 -4.34 14.52
CA ASP A 451 27.36 -3.81 13.21
C ASP A 451 28.12 -4.84 12.35
N THR A 452 28.63 -5.93 12.93
CA THR A 452 29.25 -7.01 12.15
C THR A 452 28.25 -7.67 11.20
N GLY A 453 26.95 -7.61 11.51
CA GLY A 453 25.88 -8.09 10.64
C GLY A 453 25.84 -7.38 9.29
N ARG A 454 26.25 -6.11 9.22
CA ARG A 454 26.24 -5.34 7.97
C ARG A 454 27.16 -5.95 6.91
N ALA A 455 28.39 -6.29 7.30
CA ALA A 455 29.37 -6.88 6.38
C ALA A 455 28.87 -8.22 5.82
N LEU A 456 28.14 -8.99 6.62
CA LEU A 456 27.53 -10.26 6.19
C LEU A 456 26.37 -10.05 5.21
N ILE A 457 25.51 -9.04 5.43
CA ILE A 457 24.45 -8.69 4.47
C ILE A 457 25.05 -8.21 3.15
N GLU A 458 26.04 -7.30 3.20
CA GLU A 458 26.73 -6.84 1.99
C GLU A 458 27.36 -8.01 1.23
N ARG A 459 28.01 -8.93 1.96
CA ARG A 459 28.58 -10.15 1.38
C ARG A 459 27.52 -11.05 0.74
N ALA A 460 26.37 -11.23 1.39
CA ALA A 460 25.26 -12.01 0.84
C ALA A 460 24.77 -11.41 -0.49
N MET A 461 24.69 -10.08 -0.59
CA MET A 461 24.28 -9.38 -1.82
C MET A 461 25.32 -9.49 -2.95
N GLU A 462 26.61 -9.60 -2.62
CA GLU A 462 27.67 -9.86 -3.61
C GLU A 462 27.62 -11.29 -4.14
N LEU A 463 27.31 -12.24 -3.27
CA LEU A 463 27.27 -13.67 -3.59
C LEU A 463 25.98 -14.05 -4.35
N ASP A 464 24.85 -13.42 -4.02
CA ASP A 464 23.57 -13.64 -4.66
C ASP A 464 22.84 -12.31 -4.95
N ASP A 465 22.73 -12.01 -6.25
CA ASP A 465 22.05 -10.82 -6.76
C ASP A 465 20.55 -10.78 -6.39
N ASP A 466 19.91 -11.93 -6.12
CA ASP A 466 18.52 -11.99 -5.64
C ASP A 466 18.36 -11.40 -4.24
N LEU A 467 19.40 -11.46 -3.41
CA LEU A 467 19.39 -10.90 -2.05
C LEU A 467 19.63 -9.38 -2.03
N THR A 468 19.95 -8.74 -3.15
CA THR A 468 20.20 -7.29 -3.21
C THR A 468 19.01 -6.48 -2.69
N PHE A 469 17.78 -6.88 -3.04
CA PHE A 469 16.57 -6.18 -2.58
C PHE A 469 16.45 -6.26 -1.05
N SER A 470 16.40 -7.49 -0.50
CA SER A 470 16.22 -7.72 0.94
C SER A 470 17.39 -7.18 1.76
N GLY A 471 18.62 -7.26 1.23
CA GLY A 471 19.81 -6.74 1.89
C GLY A 471 19.82 -5.21 1.96
N CYS A 472 19.48 -4.52 0.87
CA CYS A 472 19.32 -3.07 0.90
C CYS A 472 18.20 -2.64 1.85
N GLU A 473 17.07 -3.36 1.88
CA GLU A 473 15.98 -3.07 2.80
C GLU A 473 16.41 -3.20 4.27
N ALA A 474 17.07 -4.30 4.63
CA ALA A 474 17.54 -4.54 5.99
C ALA A 474 18.56 -3.49 6.47
N LEU A 475 19.56 -3.17 5.63
CA LEU A 475 20.58 -2.16 5.96
C LEU A 475 19.99 -0.77 6.10
N ARG A 476 19.04 -0.45 5.23
CA ARG A 476 18.27 0.79 5.26
C ARG A 476 17.49 0.95 6.57
N GLU A 477 16.75 -0.08 6.98
CA GLU A 477 15.98 -0.06 8.23
C GLU A 477 16.88 0.04 9.46
N HIS A 478 17.96 -0.74 9.50
CA HIS A 478 18.93 -0.69 10.58
C HIS A 478 19.56 0.72 10.72
N SER A 479 19.99 1.34 9.61
CA SER A 479 20.50 2.71 9.63
C SER A 479 19.45 3.72 10.14
N TRP A 480 18.17 3.55 9.78
CA TRP A 480 17.09 4.40 10.29
C TRP A 480 16.91 4.25 11.80
N HIS A 481 16.93 3.02 12.31
CA HIS A 481 16.80 2.75 13.74
C HIS A 481 17.92 3.39 14.57
N ARG A 482 19.14 3.49 14.02
CA ARG A 482 20.28 4.15 14.67
C ARG A 482 20.35 5.67 14.44
N GLY A 483 19.38 6.26 13.74
CA GLY A 483 19.38 7.69 13.40
C GLY A 483 20.46 8.10 12.40
N GLN A 484 21.01 7.14 11.64
CA GLN A 484 22.03 7.39 10.61
C GLN A 484 21.37 7.70 9.27
N GLU A 485 20.72 8.86 9.17
CA GLU A 485 19.88 9.24 8.03
C GLU A 485 20.63 9.20 6.68
N ASP A 486 21.86 9.70 6.62
CA ASP A 486 22.66 9.71 5.39
C ASP A 486 22.89 8.30 4.84
N GLN A 487 23.20 7.33 5.72
CA GLN A 487 23.41 5.95 5.32
C GLN A 487 22.09 5.29 4.90
N ALA A 488 21.00 5.57 5.62
CA ALA A 488 19.68 5.09 5.27
C ALA A 488 19.27 5.58 3.86
N HIS A 489 19.59 6.83 3.50
CA HIS A 489 19.35 7.39 2.18
C HIS A 489 20.18 6.72 1.07
N VAL A 490 21.44 6.36 1.34
CA VAL A 490 22.28 5.60 0.40
C VAL A 490 21.65 4.24 0.09
N TRP A 491 21.28 3.49 1.12
CA TRP A 491 20.63 2.18 0.95
C TRP A 491 19.26 2.28 0.30
N HIS A 492 18.48 3.31 0.66
CA HIS A 492 17.19 3.58 0.05
C HIS A 492 17.34 3.87 -1.45
N ARG A 493 18.33 4.65 -1.88
CA ARG A 493 18.57 4.92 -3.30
C ARG A 493 18.91 3.63 -4.05
N ARG A 494 19.81 2.81 -3.50
CA ARG A 494 20.18 1.52 -4.10
C ARG A 494 18.99 0.56 -4.18
N LEU A 495 18.11 0.54 -3.18
CA LEU A 495 16.86 -0.22 -3.19
C LEU A 495 15.93 0.25 -4.32
N VAL A 496 15.73 1.57 -4.46
CA VAL A 496 14.90 2.15 -5.53
C VAL A 496 15.48 1.84 -6.91
N ASP A 497 16.79 1.98 -7.10
CA ASP A 497 17.46 1.64 -8.35
C ASP A 497 17.30 0.15 -8.69
N ARG A 498 17.38 -0.73 -7.68
CA ARG A 498 17.14 -2.17 -7.85
C ARG A 498 15.70 -2.49 -8.25
N ILE A 499 14.71 -1.85 -7.61
CA ILE A 499 13.29 -1.99 -7.96
C ILE A 499 13.06 -1.56 -9.42
N GLN A 500 13.58 -0.39 -9.81
CA GLN A 500 13.44 0.11 -11.18
C GLN A 500 14.09 -0.82 -12.21
N LEU A 501 15.27 -1.37 -11.90
CA LEU A 501 15.94 -2.36 -12.74
C LEU A 501 15.11 -3.63 -12.89
N GLN A 502 14.54 -4.13 -11.80
CA GLN A 502 13.69 -5.33 -11.80
C GLN A 502 12.38 -5.09 -12.56
N ASP A 503 11.73 -3.95 -12.37
CA ASP A 503 10.52 -3.58 -13.09
C ASP A 503 10.77 -3.45 -14.60
N ALA A 504 11.86 -2.77 -15.00
CA ALA A 504 12.25 -2.64 -16.40
C ALA A 504 12.61 -3.99 -17.02
N ALA A 505 13.31 -4.85 -16.28
CA ALA A 505 13.61 -6.21 -16.70
C ALA A 505 12.33 -7.04 -16.84
N ALA A 506 11.41 -6.99 -15.87
CA ALA A 506 10.15 -7.72 -15.90
C ALA A 506 9.25 -7.25 -17.04
N GLU A 507 9.20 -5.95 -17.34
CA GLU A 507 8.44 -5.42 -18.48
C GLU A 507 9.02 -5.92 -19.80
N GLU A 508 10.34 -5.87 -19.96
CA GLU A 508 11.03 -6.41 -21.14
C GLU A 508 10.81 -7.93 -21.26
N ARG A 509 10.90 -8.68 -20.15
CA ARG A 509 10.85 -10.15 -20.14
C ARG A 509 9.44 -10.73 -20.22
N ASN A 510 8.41 -9.97 -19.87
CA ASN A 510 7.01 -10.40 -19.98
C ASN A 510 6.35 -10.05 -21.31
N GLN A 511 7.01 -9.28 -22.16
CA GLN A 511 6.50 -8.89 -23.48
C GLN A 511 7.36 -9.48 -24.58
N ILE A 512 6.75 -9.72 -25.75
CA ILE A 512 7.49 -10.05 -26.97
C ILE A 512 6.90 -9.30 -28.14
N LEU A 513 7.73 -8.56 -28.86
CA LEU A 513 7.32 -7.80 -30.04
C LEU A 513 7.87 -8.47 -31.31
N ILE A 514 7.09 -8.41 -32.38
CA ILE A 514 7.46 -9.08 -33.63
C ILE A 514 8.76 -8.55 -34.24
N ASN A 515 9.10 -7.29 -33.98
CA ASN A 515 10.31 -6.62 -34.47
C ASN A 515 11.55 -6.82 -33.58
N GLU A 516 11.43 -7.46 -32.42
CA GLU A 516 12.59 -7.72 -31.53
C GLU A 516 13.61 -8.65 -32.19
N LYS A 517 14.88 -8.57 -31.80
CA LYS A 517 15.89 -9.52 -32.28
C LYS A 517 15.91 -10.74 -31.36
N LEU A 518 15.89 -11.93 -31.97
CA LEU A 518 16.03 -13.21 -31.27
C LEU A 518 17.34 -13.85 -31.70
N ASP A 519 18.08 -14.36 -30.73
CA ASP A 519 19.35 -15.06 -30.93
C ASP A 519 19.12 -16.58 -30.85
N ARG A 520 20.11 -17.38 -31.30
CA ARG A 520 20.07 -18.84 -31.07
C ARG A 520 20.10 -19.13 -29.57
N HIS A 521 19.43 -20.20 -29.15
CA HIS A 521 19.29 -20.54 -27.72
C HIS A 521 20.63 -20.76 -26.99
N ALA A 522 21.70 -21.13 -27.71
CA ALA A 522 23.06 -21.29 -27.17
C ALA A 522 23.13 -22.24 -25.95
N LEU A 523 22.25 -23.25 -25.93
CA LEU A 523 22.24 -24.31 -24.92
C LEU A 523 23.13 -25.47 -25.37
N SER A 524 23.67 -26.24 -24.42
CA SER A 524 24.39 -27.48 -24.73
C SER A 524 23.46 -28.52 -25.34
N GLU A 525 24.02 -29.44 -26.14
CA GLU A 525 23.27 -30.55 -26.75
C GLU A 525 22.57 -31.40 -25.68
N GLN A 526 23.19 -31.59 -24.51
CA GLN A 526 22.60 -32.30 -23.38
C GLN A 526 21.38 -31.57 -22.82
N ALA A 527 21.46 -30.24 -22.62
CA ALA A 527 20.33 -29.46 -22.10
C ALA A 527 19.15 -29.45 -23.08
N ILE A 528 19.43 -29.38 -24.39
CA ILE A 528 18.41 -29.48 -25.42
C ILE A 528 17.80 -30.88 -25.49
N ALA A 529 18.59 -31.94 -25.35
CA ALA A 529 18.08 -33.30 -25.32
C ALA A 529 17.09 -33.51 -24.15
N VAL A 530 17.44 -33.05 -22.95
CA VAL A 530 16.55 -33.08 -21.77
C VAL A 530 15.24 -32.33 -22.05
N LEU A 531 15.33 -31.12 -22.60
CA LEU A 531 14.15 -30.32 -22.94
C LEU A 531 13.29 -31.01 -24.02
N ARG A 532 13.89 -31.61 -25.05
CA ARG A 532 13.16 -32.36 -26.10
C ARG A 532 12.40 -33.55 -25.52
N THR A 533 13.03 -34.32 -24.64
CA THR A 533 12.39 -35.46 -23.98
C THR A 533 11.17 -35.00 -23.18
N GLN A 534 11.27 -33.91 -22.43
CA GLN A 534 10.13 -33.33 -21.70
C GLN A 534 9.03 -32.84 -22.65
N LEU A 535 9.38 -32.20 -23.76
CA LEU A 535 8.39 -31.69 -24.72
C LEU A 535 7.64 -32.82 -25.46
N GLN A 536 8.30 -33.95 -25.71
CA GLN A 536 7.69 -35.11 -26.38
C GLN A 536 6.60 -35.79 -25.55
N THR A 537 6.58 -35.60 -24.22
CA THR A 537 5.51 -36.15 -23.36
C THR A 537 4.21 -35.34 -23.43
N ILE A 538 4.24 -34.15 -24.04
CA ILE A 538 3.09 -33.24 -24.11
C ILE A 538 2.18 -33.63 -25.27
N SER A 539 1.05 -34.27 -24.95
CA SER A 539 -0.01 -34.62 -25.91
C SER A 539 -0.53 -33.38 -26.67
N GLY A 540 -0.61 -33.47 -28.01
CA GLY A 540 -1.15 -32.40 -28.86
C GLY A 540 -0.12 -31.37 -29.34
N LEU A 541 1.13 -31.46 -28.89
CA LEU A 541 2.24 -30.61 -29.34
C LEU A 541 2.78 -31.12 -30.70
N ARG A 542 2.87 -30.25 -31.71
CA ARG A 542 3.29 -30.64 -33.09
C ARG A 542 4.68 -30.15 -33.47
N LYS A 543 4.95 -28.86 -33.29
CA LYS A 543 6.25 -28.23 -33.58
C LYS A 543 6.62 -27.33 -32.43
N VAL A 544 7.90 -27.29 -32.12
CA VAL A 544 8.44 -26.40 -31.09
C VAL A 544 9.65 -25.67 -31.62
N TYR A 545 9.62 -24.36 -31.41
CA TYR A 545 10.70 -23.45 -31.68
C TYR A 545 11.23 -22.88 -30.37
N PHE A 546 12.54 -22.77 -30.22
CA PHE A 546 13.19 -22.28 -29.02
C PHE A 546 14.33 -21.33 -29.40
N ALA A 547 14.28 -20.11 -28.86
CA ALA A 547 15.26 -19.07 -29.14
C ALA A 547 15.58 -18.26 -27.89
N LYS A 548 16.73 -17.58 -27.88
CA LYS A 548 17.11 -16.66 -26.79
C LYS A 548 16.61 -15.26 -27.13
N LYS A 549 15.85 -14.64 -26.22
CA LYS A 549 15.48 -13.24 -26.32
C LYS A 549 16.70 -12.38 -25.98
N ARG A 550 17.01 -11.38 -26.80
CA ARG A 550 18.03 -10.39 -26.46
C ARG A 550 17.43 -9.37 -25.49
N VAL A 551 17.95 -9.35 -24.27
CA VAL A 551 17.52 -8.46 -23.19
C VAL A 551 18.55 -7.36 -22.96
N LYS A 552 18.09 -6.19 -22.50
CA LYS A 552 18.95 -5.06 -22.10
C LYS A 552 19.22 -5.09 -20.59
N TYR A 553 18.26 -5.57 -19.81
CA TYR A 553 18.34 -5.58 -18.35
C TYR A 553 18.61 -6.99 -17.81
N LEU A 554 19.44 -7.08 -16.77
CA LEU A 554 19.88 -8.33 -16.15
C LEU A 554 20.43 -9.33 -17.20
N THR A 555 21.36 -8.86 -18.05
CA THR A 555 21.89 -9.61 -19.20
C THR A 555 22.56 -10.94 -18.85
N HIS A 556 23.03 -11.07 -17.60
CA HIS A 556 23.56 -12.31 -17.04
C HIS A 556 22.49 -13.40 -16.86
N ARG A 557 21.19 -13.03 -16.75
CA ARG A 557 20.06 -13.98 -16.68
C ARG A 557 19.51 -14.21 -18.08
N PRO A 558 19.57 -15.44 -18.62
CA PRO A 558 19.00 -15.70 -19.93
C PRO A 558 17.47 -15.58 -19.90
N CYS A 559 16.90 -15.11 -21.00
CA CYS A 559 15.46 -15.11 -21.27
C CYS A 559 15.23 -15.83 -22.59
N TYR A 560 14.31 -16.77 -22.62
CA TYR A 560 14.01 -17.60 -23.78
C TYR A 560 12.59 -17.38 -24.27
N VAL A 561 12.37 -17.75 -25.53
CA VAL A 561 11.04 -17.78 -26.14
C VAL A 561 10.81 -19.16 -26.73
N LEU A 562 9.73 -19.80 -26.30
CA LEU A 562 9.23 -21.04 -26.84
C LEU A 562 7.99 -20.78 -27.69
N GLY A 563 8.10 -20.96 -28.99
CA GLY A 563 6.98 -20.96 -29.92
C GLY A 563 6.47 -22.38 -30.16
N PHE A 564 5.16 -22.62 -30.06
CA PHE A 564 4.60 -23.95 -30.34
C PHE A 564 3.38 -23.93 -31.27
N THR A 565 3.14 -25.05 -31.94
CA THR A 565 1.94 -25.32 -32.76
C THR A 565 1.25 -26.57 -32.26
N VAL A 566 -0.08 -26.65 -32.37
CA VAL A 566 -0.82 -27.85 -31.98
C VAL A 566 -1.08 -28.80 -33.16
N ALA A 567 -1.24 -30.09 -32.88
CA ALA A 567 -1.63 -31.08 -33.87
C ALA A 567 -3.16 -31.03 -34.07
N ALA A 568 -3.62 -30.45 -35.18
CA ALA A 568 -5.06 -30.36 -35.46
C ALA A 568 -5.64 -31.72 -35.91
N THR A 569 -6.76 -32.11 -35.31
CA THR A 569 -7.74 -33.02 -35.91
C THR A 569 -8.94 -32.15 -36.36
N PHE A 570 -9.06 -31.95 -37.68
CA PHE A 570 -10.07 -31.12 -38.36
C PHE A 570 -10.01 -29.57 -38.13
N GLN A 571 -10.29 -28.83 -39.21
CA GLN A 571 -10.03 -27.40 -39.40
C GLN A 571 -10.98 -26.44 -38.66
N LEU A 572 -11.12 -26.58 -37.34
CA LEU A 572 -11.67 -25.52 -36.50
C LEU A 572 -10.56 -25.06 -35.53
N HIS A 573 -10.15 -23.80 -35.67
CA HIS A 573 -9.09 -23.17 -34.87
C HIS A 573 -9.44 -23.26 -33.37
N ASP A 574 -8.95 -24.29 -32.70
CA ASP A 574 -9.34 -24.59 -31.34
C ASP A 574 -8.44 -23.84 -30.33
N LYS A 575 -8.85 -22.61 -30.01
CA LYS A 575 -8.25 -21.81 -28.93
C LYS A 575 -8.21 -22.57 -27.60
N ARG A 576 -9.13 -23.53 -27.40
CA ARG A 576 -9.19 -24.36 -26.19
C ARG A 576 -8.05 -25.37 -26.14
N CYS A 577 -7.84 -26.14 -27.22
CA CYS A 577 -6.71 -27.07 -27.34
C CYS A 577 -5.36 -26.35 -27.16
N ALA A 578 -5.18 -25.17 -27.76
CA ALA A 578 -3.97 -24.37 -27.56
C ALA A 578 -3.77 -23.92 -26.10
N ALA A 579 -4.85 -23.56 -25.40
CA ALA A 579 -4.80 -23.18 -23.99
C ALA A 579 -4.45 -24.37 -23.10
N GLU A 580 -4.98 -25.57 -23.41
CA GLU A 580 -4.69 -26.81 -22.68
C GLU A 580 -3.22 -27.24 -22.86
N VAL A 581 -2.67 -27.16 -24.07
CA VAL A 581 -1.25 -27.44 -24.33
C VAL A 581 -0.36 -26.41 -23.62
N LEU A 582 -0.75 -25.13 -23.61
CA LEU A 582 -0.02 -24.09 -22.89
C LEU A 582 0.00 -24.35 -21.37
N ALA A 583 -1.12 -24.78 -20.78
CA ALA A 583 -1.19 -25.15 -19.37
C ALA A 583 -0.25 -26.32 -19.04
N LYS A 584 -0.32 -27.40 -19.85
CA LYS A 584 0.58 -28.56 -19.71
C LYS A 584 2.05 -28.20 -19.82
N LEU A 585 2.41 -27.34 -20.77
CA LEU A 585 3.79 -26.84 -20.93
C LEU A 585 4.28 -26.08 -19.69
N ARG A 586 3.41 -25.30 -19.04
CA ARG A 586 3.78 -24.54 -17.83
C ARG A 586 3.88 -25.40 -16.58
N GLU A 587 3.10 -26.47 -16.49
CA GLU A 587 3.07 -27.35 -15.32
C GLU A 587 4.12 -28.46 -15.38
N SER A 588 4.41 -28.99 -16.58
CA SER A 588 5.17 -30.24 -16.74
C SER A 588 6.59 -30.05 -17.27
N VAL A 589 6.94 -28.89 -17.84
CA VAL A 589 8.25 -28.66 -18.45
C VAL A 589 9.10 -27.76 -17.57
N GLN A 590 10.31 -28.22 -17.24
CA GLN A 590 11.33 -27.41 -16.59
C GLN A 590 12.18 -26.70 -17.64
N PHE A 591 12.04 -25.38 -17.69
CA PHE A 591 12.79 -24.54 -18.61
C PHE A 591 14.18 -24.18 -18.05
N PRO A 592 15.22 -24.04 -18.90
CA PRO A 592 16.58 -23.70 -18.49
C PRO A 592 16.78 -22.22 -18.10
N GLY A 593 15.69 -21.50 -17.87
CA GLY A 593 15.63 -20.08 -17.56
C GLY A 593 14.23 -19.54 -17.81
N GLU A 594 14.02 -18.26 -17.52
CA GLU A 594 12.75 -17.59 -17.79
C GLU A 594 12.36 -17.75 -19.26
N THR A 595 11.18 -18.30 -19.51
CA THR A 595 10.73 -18.67 -20.85
C THR A 595 9.33 -18.14 -21.14
N LEU A 596 9.24 -17.31 -22.19
CA LEU A 596 7.98 -16.87 -22.77
C LEU A 596 7.44 -17.96 -23.69
N VAL A 597 6.30 -18.54 -23.33
CA VAL A 597 5.64 -19.58 -24.13
C VAL A 597 4.50 -18.96 -24.96
N ILE A 598 4.59 -19.08 -26.29
CA ILE A 598 3.61 -18.51 -27.23
C ILE A 598 3.11 -19.57 -28.22
N ASN A 599 1.79 -19.65 -28.42
CA ASN A 599 1.24 -20.33 -29.59
C ASN A 599 1.56 -19.46 -30.82
N VAL A 600 2.21 -20.05 -31.84
CA VAL A 600 2.60 -19.36 -33.07
C VAL A 600 1.61 -19.54 -34.22
N GLU A 601 0.39 -20.01 -33.93
CA GLU A 601 -0.73 -20.11 -34.88
C GLU A 601 -1.68 -18.90 -34.76
N GLY A 602 -2.63 -18.77 -35.70
CA GLY A 602 -3.60 -17.68 -35.74
C GLY A 602 -2.96 -16.28 -35.74
N ASN A 603 -3.36 -15.45 -34.77
CA ASN A 603 -2.91 -14.06 -34.63
C ASN A 603 -1.38 -13.92 -34.43
N ASN A 604 -0.69 -14.98 -34.01
CA ASN A 604 0.75 -14.99 -33.77
C ASN A 604 1.55 -15.67 -34.90
N SER A 605 0.91 -15.97 -36.04
CA SER A 605 1.55 -16.64 -37.20
C SER A 605 2.83 -15.98 -37.71
N ARG A 606 2.98 -14.66 -37.50
CA ARG A 606 4.22 -13.93 -37.83
C ARG A 606 5.41 -14.40 -37.00
N PHE A 607 5.23 -14.80 -35.75
CA PHE A 607 6.30 -15.38 -34.93
C PHE A 607 6.73 -16.75 -35.46
N GLY A 608 5.77 -17.58 -35.91
CA GLY A 608 6.07 -18.88 -36.51
C GLY A 608 6.97 -18.76 -37.74
N ARG A 609 6.69 -17.80 -38.63
CA ARG A 609 7.58 -17.49 -39.77
C ARG A 609 8.96 -17.04 -39.32
N LYS A 610 9.04 -16.16 -38.32
CA LYS A 610 10.30 -15.65 -37.79
C LYS A 610 11.18 -16.77 -37.23
N PHE A 611 10.62 -17.68 -36.43
CA PHE A 611 11.34 -18.85 -35.94
C PHE A 611 11.77 -19.80 -37.05
N TYR A 612 10.94 -19.99 -38.07
CA TYR A 612 11.24 -20.88 -39.19
C TYR A 612 12.53 -20.48 -39.93
N TRP A 613 12.76 -19.18 -40.10
CA TRP A 613 13.99 -18.66 -40.75
C TRP A 613 15.22 -18.69 -39.83
N MET A 614 15.06 -18.97 -38.53
CA MET A 614 16.17 -19.10 -37.58
C MET A 614 16.72 -20.53 -37.58
N ARG A 615 17.90 -20.71 -38.19
CA ARG A 615 18.60 -22.02 -38.20
C ARG A 615 18.88 -22.50 -36.77
N GLY A 616 18.42 -23.71 -36.45
CA GLY A 616 18.57 -24.35 -35.14
C GLY A 616 17.49 -23.97 -34.12
N ALA A 617 16.52 -23.11 -34.46
CA ALA A 617 15.45 -22.75 -33.55
C ALA A 617 14.41 -23.87 -33.38
N ARG A 618 14.19 -24.71 -34.40
CA ARG A 618 13.24 -25.82 -34.29
C ARG A 618 13.85 -26.98 -33.51
N ILE A 619 13.24 -27.33 -32.39
CA ILE A 619 13.67 -28.42 -31.50
C ILE A 619 12.71 -29.61 -31.47
N LEU A 620 11.48 -29.43 -32.01
CA LEU A 620 10.48 -30.48 -32.26
C LEU A 620 9.78 -30.23 -33.61
#